data_AF-A0A968EZ97-F1
#
_entry.id   AF-A0A968EZ97-F1
#
_cell.length_a   1.000
_cell.length_b   1.000
_cell.length_c   1.000
_cell.angle_alpha   90.00
_cell.angle_beta   90.00
_cell.angle_gamma   90.00
#
_symmetry.space_group_name_H-M   'P 1'
#
loop_
_entity.id
_entity.type
_entity.pdbx_description
1 polymer ?
#
loop_
_entity_poly.entity_id
_entity_poly.type
_entity_poly.pdbx_seq_one_letter_code
_entity_poly.pdbx_strand_id
1 'polypeptide(L)'
;WKAIPMGAGECIEAFIIFKNGILSMITGTTPVAVAGPVGIAHVTAEVAKAGISPLLEFAAFLSINLALINIFPLPALDGGRIVFVLLEWVRRGKRISPKTENVVHLIGFAMLMAAILIITYQDIIRIVSGESLLR
;
A
#
# COMPACT_ATOMS: atom_id res chain seq x y z
N TRP A 1 -20.02 -10.75 -19.41
CA TRP A 1 -20.63 -11.04 -18.10
C TRP A 1 -19.76 -11.87 -17.15
N LYS A 2 -18.81 -12.69 -17.61
CA LYS A 2 -17.86 -13.38 -16.71
C LYS A 2 -16.82 -12.45 -16.07
N ALA A 3 -16.57 -11.28 -16.65
CA ALA A 3 -15.54 -10.34 -16.17
C ALA A 3 -15.79 -9.81 -14.74
N ILE A 4 -17.05 -9.56 -14.36
CA ILE A 4 -17.41 -9.06 -13.02
C ILE A 4 -17.12 -10.11 -11.94
N PRO A 5 -17.62 -11.36 -12.03
CA PRO A 5 -17.33 -12.38 -11.02
C PRO A 5 -15.85 -12.80 -11.03
N MET A 6 -15.17 -12.80 -12.19
CA MET A 6 -13.72 -13.04 -12.23
C MET A 6 -12.96 -11.94 -11.48
N GLY A 7 -13.25 -10.66 -11.76
CA GLY A 7 -12.61 -9.55 -11.05
C GLY A 7 -12.88 -9.56 -9.54
N ALA A 8 -14.07 -9.98 -9.10
CA ALA A 8 -14.36 -10.18 -7.68
C ALA A 8 -13.49 -11.29 -7.05
N GLY A 9 -13.27 -12.39 -7.78
CA GLY A 9 -12.35 -13.46 -7.37
C GLY A 9 -10.93 -12.95 -7.19
N GLU A 10 -10.40 -12.25 -8.20
CA GLU A 10 -9.05 -11.66 -8.17
C GLU A 10 -8.85 -10.71 -6.97
N CYS A 11 -9.85 -9.88 -6.66
CA CYS A 11 -9.79 -9.00 -5.49
C CYS A 11 -9.68 -9.78 -4.17
N ILE A 12 -10.41 -10.89 -4.03
CA ILE A 12 -10.36 -11.74 -2.84
C ILE A 12 -9.01 -12.45 -2.74
N GLU A 13 -8.50 -12.97 -3.85
CA GLU A 13 -7.19 -13.61 -3.89
C GLU A 13 -6.08 -12.63 -3.54
N ALA A 14 -6.11 -11.42 -4.12
CA ALA A 14 -5.17 -10.35 -3.78
C ALA A 14 -5.21 -10.00 -2.30
N PHE A 15 -6.41 -9.92 -1.69
CA PHE A 15 -6.56 -9.70 -0.25
C PHE A 15 -5.93 -10.83 0.58
N ILE A 16 -6.16 -12.08 0.20
CA ILE A 16 -5.60 -13.26 0.89
C ILE A 16 -4.08 -13.26 0.80
N ILE A 17 -3.52 -13.01 -0.39
CA ILE A 17 -2.07 -12.92 -0.62
C ILE A 17 -1.48 -11.80 0.23
N PHE A 18 -2.08 -10.62 0.20
CA PHE A 18 -1.63 -9.47 0.98
C PHE A 18 -1.59 -9.78 2.48
N LYS A 19 -2.68 -10.35 3.02
CA LYS A 19 -2.78 -10.78 4.42
C LYS A 19 -1.70 -11.81 4.77
N ASN A 20 -1.51 -12.82 3.94
CA ASN A 20 -0.52 -13.88 4.17
C ASN A 20 0.91 -13.33 4.09
N GLY A 21 1.17 -12.38 3.19
CA GLY A 21 2.45 -11.68 3.08
C GLY A 21 2.79 -10.91 4.35
N ILE A 22 1.86 -10.10 4.87
CA ILE A 22 2.04 -9.39 6.15
C ILE A 22 2.29 -10.36 7.30
N LEU A 23 1.48 -11.41 7.41
CA LEU A 23 1.65 -12.41 8.46
C LEU A 23 3.04 -13.07 8.39
N SER A 24 3.49 -13.43 7.19
CA SER A 24 4.81 -14.04 6.97
C SER A 24 5.96 -13.10 7.34
N MET A 25 5.82 -11.81 7.07
CA MET A 25 6.78 -10.79 7.49
C MET A 25 6.83 -10.64 9.01
N ILE A 26 5.67 -10.69 9.68
CA ILE A 26 5.59 -10.58 11.14
C ILE A 26 6.13 -11.85 11.84
N THR A 27 5.85 -13.03 11.29
CA THR A 27 6.37 -14.31 11.82
C THR A 27 7.84 -14.55 11.45
N GLY A 28 8.43 -13.68 10.62
CA GLY A 28 9.84 -13.75 10.21
C GLY A 28 10.13 -14.87 9.22
N THR A 29 9.11 -15.46 8.59
CA THR A 29 9.31 -16.47 7.54
C THR A 29 9.78 -15.87 6.23
N THR A 30 9.53 -14.57 6.01
CA THR A 30 10.02 -13.81 4.86
C THR A 30 10.68 -12.50 5.30
N PRO A 31 11.76 -12.05 4.60
CA PRO A 31 12.32 -10.73 4.83
C PRO A 31 11.31 -9.62 4.55
N VAL A 32 11.35 -8.55 5.35
CA VAL A 32 10.55 -7.35 5.08
C VAL A 32 11.18 -6.61 3.89
N ALA A 33 10.64 -6.86 2.70
CA ALA A 33 11.00 -6.17 1.48
C ALA A 33 9.86 -5.22 1.08
N VAL A 34 10.14 -3.92 1.12
CA VAL A 34 9.23 -2.88 0.67
C VAL A 34 9.86 -2.21 -0.55
N ALA A 35 9.12 -2.16 -1.65
CA ALA A 35 9.48 -1.39 -2.84
C ALA A 35 8.92 0.03 -2.68
N GLY A 36 9.76 1.04 -2.92
CA GLY A 36 9.33 2.43 -2.90
C GLY A 36 8.85 2.93 -4.26
N PRO A 37 8.51 4.22 -4.35
CA PRO A 37 8.02 4.84 -5.58
C PRO A 37 9.00 4.70 -6.75
N VAL A 38 10.31 4.77 -6.48
CA VAL A 38 11.34 4.67 -7.53
C VAL A 38 11.47 3.23 -8.02
N GLY A 39 11.44 2.24 -7.12
CA GLY A 39 11.40 0.83 -7.48
C GLY A 39 10.17 0.49 -8.32
N ILE A 40 8.99 0.98 -7.92
CA ILE A 40 7.73 0.79 -8.67
C ILE A 40 7.84 1.43 -10.06
N ALA A 41 8.39 2.65 -10.16
CA ALA A 41 8.60 3.31 -11.45
C ALA A 41 9.56 2.54 -12.36
N HIS A 42 10.62 1.96 -11.80
CA HIS A 42 11.56 1.13 -12.52
C HIS A 42 10.89 -0.13 -13.10
N VAL A 43 10.19 -0.90 -12.26
CA VAL A 43 9.45 -2.10 -12.69
C VAL A 43 8.38 -1.74 -13.72
N THR A 44 7.68 -0.61 -13.53
CA THR A 44 6.70 -0.11 -14.50
C THR A 44 7.33 0.12 -15.87
N ALA A 45 8.53 0.72 -15.92
CA ALA A 45 9.25 0.95 -17.16
C ALA A 45 9.69 -0.36 -17.84
N GLU A 46 10.00 -1.40 -17.08
CA GLU A 46 10.29 -2.73 -17.61
C GLU A 46 9.05 -3.41 -18.17
N VAL A 47 7.95 -3.42 -17.41
CA VAL A 47 6.67 -4.01 -17.84
C VAL A 47 6.12 -3.28 -19.06
N ALA A 48 6.27 -1.95 -19.13
CA ALA A 48 5.84 -1.17 -20.29
C ALA A 48 6.54 -1.60 -21.60
N LYS A 49 7.78 -2.11 -21.54
CA LYS A 49 8.48 -2.65 -22.72
C LYS A 49 7.88 -3.96 -23.20
N ALA A 50 7.19 -4.71 -22.33
CA ALA A 50 6.50 -5.95 -22.68
C ALA A 50 5.15 -5.73 -23.39
N GLY A 51 4.67 -4.48 -23.44
CA GLY A 51 3.46 -4.07 -24.17
C GLY A 51 2.33 -3.58 -23.26
N ILE A 52 1.21 -3.21 -23.87
CA ILE A 52 0.09 -2.58 -23.15
C ILE A 52 -0.72 -3.56 -22.29
N SER A 53 -0.83 -4.84 -22.68
CA SER A 53 -1.57 -5.82 -21.87
C SER A 53 -0.89 -6.09 -20.53
N PRO A 54 0.42 -6.42 -20.47
CA PRO A 54 1.13 -6.57 -19.20
C PRO A 54 1.12 -5.30 -18.35
N LEU A 55 1.18 -4.12 -18.99
CA LEU A 55 1.11 -2.84 -18.29
C LEU A 55 -0.25 -2.61 -17.62
N LEU A 56 -1.35 -2.96 -18.28
CA LEU A 56 -2.69 -2.87 -17.71
C LEU A 56 -2.88 -3.87 -16.57
N GLU A 57 -2.35 -5.09 -16.70
CA GLU A 57 -2.36 -6.09 -15.64
C GLU A 57 -1.57 -5.61 -14.41
N PHE A 58 -0.38 -5.04 -14.62
CA PHE A 58 0.43 -4.49 -13.54
C PHE A 58 -0.22 -3.26 -12.89
N ALA A 59 -0.84 -2.38 -13.68
CA ALA A 59 -1.60 -1.26 -13.16
C ALA A 59 -2.82 -1.70 -12.33
N ALA A 60 -3.53 -2.75 -12.76
CA ALA A 60 -4.62 -3.35 -12.00
C ALA A 60 -4.11 -3.94 -10.67
N PHE A 61 -3.00 -4.67 -10.71
CA PHE A 61 -2.34 -5.20 -9.52
C PHE A 61 -1.95 -4.09 -8.53
N LEU A 62 -1.29 -3.01 -8.99
CA LEU A 62 -0.96 -1.86 -8.15
C LEU A 62 -2.21 -1.18 -7.58
N SER A 63 -3.25 -1.03 -8.38
CA SER A 63 -4.51 -0.39 -7.96
C SER A 63 -5.18 -1.16 -6.83
N ILE A 64 -5.22 -2.49 -6.90
CA ILE A 64 -5.76 -3.33 -5.83
C ILE A 64 -4.92 -3.17 -4.55
N ASN A 65 -3.59 -3.22 -4.66
CA ASN A 65 -2.71 -3.03 -3.49
C ASN A 65 -2.89 -1.65 -2.85
N LEU A 66 -3.03 -0.58 -3.64
CA LEU A 66 -3.31 0.76 -3.12
C LEU A 66 -4.69 0.83 -2.42
N ALA A 67 -5.71 0.15 -2.97
CA ALA A 67 -7.01 0.05 -2.30
C ALA A 67 -6.89 -0.67 -0.94
N LEU A 68 -6.13 -1.77 -0.88
CA LEU A 68 -5.88 -2.50 0.37
C LEU A 68 -5.13 -1.65 1.41
N ILE A 69 -4.07 -0.96 0.99
CA ILE A 69 -3.28 -0.08 1.86
C ILE A 69 -4.15 1.08 2.38
N ASN A 70 -5.01 1.67 1.54
CA ASN A 70 -5.90 2.76 1.94
C ASN A 70 -6.97 2.33 2.94
N ILE A 71 -7.35 1.06 3.01
CA ILE A 71 -8.27 0.55 4.02
C ILE A 71 -7.57 0.34 5.39
N PHE A 72 -6.23 0.24 5.39
CA PHE A 72 -5.46 0.02 6.61
C PHE A 72 -5.59 1.23 7.57
N PRO A 73 -5.63 1.01 8.90
CA PRO A 73 -5.91 2.06 9.88
C PRO A 73 -4.68 2.95 10.14
N LEU A 74 -4.11 3.53 9.09
CA LEU A 74 -2.98 4.44 9.17
C LEU A 74 -3.44 5.90 9.14
N PRO A 75 -2.98 6.73 10.08
CA PRO A 75 -3.21 8.17 10.02
C PRO A 75 -2.64 8.74 8.70
N ALA A 76 -3.36 9.69 8.10
CA ALA A 76 -3.16 10.24 6.74
C ALA A 76 -3.72 9.41 5.56
N LEU A 77 -4.16 8.17 5.78
CA LEU A 77 -4.91 7.40 4.78
C LEU A 77 -6.42 7.40 5.07
N ASP A 78 -7.21 6.99 4.08
CA ASP A 78 -8.68 6.93 4.17
C ASP A 78 -9.15 6.02 5.32
N GLY A 79 -8.48 4.88 5.52
CA GLY A 79 -8.73 3.93 6.60
C GLY A 79 -8.53 4.52 7.99
N GLY A 80 -7.60 5.48 8.14
CA GLY A 80 -7.44 6.25 9.38
C GLY A 80 -8.71 7.04 9.73
N ARG A 81 -9.31 7.71 8.72
CA ARG A 81 -10.58 8.43 8.91
C ARG A 81 -11.73 7.49 9.25
N ILE A 82 -11.78 6.31 8.62
CA ILE A 82 -12.78 5.28 8.93
C ILE A 82 -12.68 4.89 10.41
N VAL A 83 -11.47 4.67 10.94
CA VAL A 83 -11.28 4.35 12.36
C VAL A 83 -11.76 5.48 13.28
N PHE A 84 -11.49 6.75 12.94
CA PHE A 84 -11.99 7.89 13.72
C PHE A 84 -13.51 7.90 13.77
N VAL A 85 -14.18 7.72 12.62
CA VAL A 85 -15.64 7.68 12.53
C VAL A 85 -16.22 6.50 13.33
N LEU A 86 -15.62 5.30 13.21
CA LEU A 86 -16.02 4.13 13.99
C LEU A 86 -15.85 4.37 15.50
N LEU A 87 -14.77 5.03 15.90
CA LEU A 87 -14.50 5.36 17.29
C LEU A 87 -15.47 6.42 17.83
N GLU A 88 -15.86 7.42 17.02
CA GLU A 88 -16.93 8.36 17.36
C GLU A 88 -18.27 7.66 17.55
N TRP A 89 -18.60 6.70 16.67
CA TRP A 89 -19.81 5.89 16.76
C TRP A 89 -19.84 5.06 18.05
N VAL A 90 -18.75 4.35 18.36
CA VAL A 90 -18.60 3.58 19.62
C VAL A 90 -18.69 4.48 20.85
N ARG A 91 -18.17 5.72 20.79
CA ARG A 91 -18.25 6.70 21.87
C ARG A 91 -19.59 7.44 21.95
N ARG A 92 -20.64 6.90 21.33
CA ARG A 92 -22.01 7.45 21.31
C ARG A 92 -22.10 8.84 20.68
N GLY A 93 -21.37 9.06 19.59
CA GLY A 93 -21.40 10.31 18.83
C GLY A 93 -20.61 11.46 19.46
N LYS A 94 -19.78 11.18 20.48
CA LYS A 94 -18.83 12.17 21.01
C LYS A 94 -17.74 12.41 19.97
N ARG A 95 -17.95 13.44 19.14
CA ARG A 95 -17.00 13.86 18.11
C ARG A 95 -15.62 14.11 18.70
N ILE A 96 -14.61 13.61 18.02
CA ILE A 96 -13.24 14.01 18.30
C ILE A 96 -13.07 15.44 17.81
N SER A 97 -12.30 16.24 18.55
CA SER A 97 -12.07 17.61 18.12
C SER A 97 -11.37 17.61 16.75
N PRO A 98 -11.83 18.40 15.76
CA PRO A 98 -11.18 18.48 14.45
C PRO A 98 -9.68 18.83 14.56
N LYS A 99 -9.30 19.57 15.61
CA LYS A 99 -7.91 19.89 15.92
C LYS A 99 -7.09 18.64 16.27
N THR A 100 -7.63 17.74 17.10
CA THR A 100 -6.96 16.48 17.45
C THR A 100 -6.81 15.58 16.25
N GLU A 101 -7.87 15.45 15.45
CA GLU A 101 -7.84 14.65 14.24
C GLU A 101 -6.81 15.17 13.23
N ASN A 102 -6.81 16.47 12.96
CA ASN A 102 -5.85 17.10 12.06
C ASN A 102 -4.39 16.89 12.52
N VAL A 103 -4.12 16.97 13.83
CA VAL A 103 -2.78 16.72 14.37
C VAL A 103 -2.37 15.26 14.16
N VAL A 104 -3.27 14.30 14.41
CA VAL A 104 -2.97 12.88 14.20
C VAL A 104 -2.72 12.59 12.71
N HIS A 105 -3.54 13.14 11.82
CA HIS A 105 -3.33 13.01 10.37
C HIS A 105 -2.03 13.69 9.92
N LEU A 106 -1.69 14.86 10.45
CA LEU A 106 -0.44 15.55 10.12
C LEU A 106 0.79 14.74 10.56
N ILE A 107 0.78 14.21 11.78
CA ILE A 107 1.86 13.35 12.29
C ILE A 107 1.96 12.08 11.43
N GLY A 108 0.82 11.45 11.12
CA GLY A 108 0.75 10.33 10.19
C GLY A 108 1.38 10.62 8.84
N PHE A 109 1.00 11.75 8.25
CA PHE A 109 1.47 12.18 6.95
C PHE A 109 2.98 12.45 6.99
N ALA A 110 3.48 13.12 8.02
CA ALA A 110 4.90 13.36 8.20
C ALA A 110 5.70 12.05 8.32
N MET A 111 5.20 11.07 9.09
CA MET A 111 5.81 9.74 9.18
C MET A 111 5.79 9.00 7.85
N LEU A 112 4.68 9.07 7.11
CA LEU A 112 4.56 8.48 5.77
C LEU A 112 5.56 9.11 4.80
N MET A 113 5.67 10.44 4.79
CA MET A 113 6.65 11.14 3.95
C MET A 113 8.08 10.75 4.31
N ALA A 114 8.40 10.65 5.60
CA ALA A 114 9.71 10.18 6.04
C ALA A 114 9.99 8.74 5.57
N ALA A 115 9.02 7.84 5.69
CA ALA A 115 9.13 6.48 5.21
C ALA A 115 9.35 6.43 3.68
N ILE A 116 8.60 7.22 2.91
CA ILE A 116 8.77 7.32 1.45
C ILE A 116 10.19 7.76 1.10
N LEU A 117 10.74 8.78 1.79
CA LEU A 117 12.12 9.24 1.55
C LEU A 117 13.15 8.14 1.84
N ILE A 118 13.00 7.42 2.97
CA ILE A 118 13.91 6.34 3.36
C ILE A 118 13.85 5.19 2.35
N ILE A 119 12.65 4.74 1.98
CA ILE A 119 12.47 3.62 1.04
C ILE A 119 12.95 4.04 -0.36
N THR A 120 12.67 5.26 -0.78
CA THR A 120 13.16 5.81 -2.05
C THR A 120 14.69 5.83 -2.09
N TYR A 121 15.34 6.23 -1.00
CA TYR A 121 16.79 6.19 -0.90
C TYR A 121 17.34 4.76 -1.02
N GLN A 122 16.68 3.79 -0.39
CA GLN A 122 17.04 2.37 -0.53
C GLN A 122 16.84 1.86 -1.96
N ASP A 123 15.75 2.23 -2.63
CA ASP A 123 15.50 1.88 -4.03
C ASP A 123 16.62 2.40 -4.93
N ILE A 124 17.01 3.67 -4.78
CA ILE A 124 18.08 4.28 -5.57
C ILE A 124 19.39 3.54 -5.37
N ILE A 125 19.76 3.22 -4.13
CA ILE A 125 20.98 2.44 -3.85
C ILE A 125 20.91 1.08 -4.54
N ARG A 126 19.80 0.34 -4.42
CA ARG A 126 19.63 -0.99 -5.03
C ARG A 126 19.77 -0.95 -6.55
N ILE A 127 19.15 0.04 -7.18
CA ILE A 127 19.20 0.21 -8.65
C ILE A 127 20.62 0.56 -9.10
N VAL A 128 21.32 1.44 -8.38
CA VAL A 128 22.69 1.87 -8.72
C VAL A 128 23.72 0.78 -8.42
N SER A 129 23.53 -0.01 -7.37
CA SER A 129 24.42 -1.12 -7.02
C SER A 129 24.25 -2.34 -7.93
N GLY A 130 23.21 -2.37 -8.77
CA GLY A 130 22.91 -3.50 -9.63
C GLY A 130 22.43 -4.74 -8.87
N GLU A 131 21.98 -4.59 -7.62
CA GLU A 131 21.33 -5.69 -6.91
C GLU A 131 19.99 -6.01 -7.57
N SER A 132 19.77 -7.28 -7.93
CA SER A 132 18.49 -7.76 -8.46
C SER A 132 17.36 -7.40 -7.51
N LEU A 133 16.39 -6.62 -8.00
CA LEU A 133 15.13 -6.32 -7.31
C LEU A 133 14.28 -7.59 -7.05
N LEU A 134 14.64 -8.71 -7.68
CA LEU A 134 13.99 -10.01 -7.61
C LEU A 134 14.97 -11.03 -7.02
N ARG A 135 15.10 -11.06 -5.68
CA ARG A 135 15.66 -12.22 -4.97
C ARG A 135 14.54 -13.12 -4.50
#